data_AF-A0ABD7MLK9-F1
#
_entry.id   AF-A0ABD7MLK9-F1
#
_cell.length_a   1.000
_cell.length_b   1.000
_cell.length_c   1.000
_cell.angle_alpha   90.00
_cell.angle_beta   90.00
_cell.angle_gamma   90.00
#
_symmetry.space_group_name_H-M   'P 1'
#
loop_
_entity.id
_entity.type
_entity.pdbx_description
1 polymer ?
#
loop_
_entity_poly.entity_id
_entity_poly.type
_entity_poly.pdbx_seq_one_letter_code
_entity_poly.pdbx_strand_id
1 'polypeptide(L)'
;MFIAFIIIVILLGGFVLLLRQAGRAGHPLLQSLRSRGIRPGTAELLLCSRPSFVSAGRLMTEREQCFLRRLDKVTDTRCWRLCPQVRVADIVRVAPDRKPGSREWWQLFRLVSQWHCDVVITDRAGRIIAAVELDDRSHQAPKRQRRDLLLEEVLRQAGIPLLRGDNEQQLAERVRLHLCAQRPEAAA
;
A
#
# COMPACT_ATOMS: atom_id res chain seq x y z
N MET A 1 2.36 67.99 7.26
CA MET A 1 2.93 66.98 6.34
C MET A 1 3.79 65.93 7.04
N PHE A 2 4.71 66.33 7.93
CA PHE A 2 5.63 65.39 8.62
C PHE A 2 4.91 64.35 9.50
N ILE A 3 3.89 64.76 10.26
CA ILE A 3 3.09 63.86 11.11
C ILE A 3 2.34 62.80 10.27
N ALA A 4 1.76 63.20 9.14
CA ALA A 4 1.06 62.29 8.24
C ALA A 4 2.01 61.25 7.62
N PHE A 5 3.24 61.65 7.30
CA PHE A 5 4.27 60.74 6.79
C PHE A 5 4.68 59.68 7.83
N ILE A 6 4.87 60.08 9.10
CA ILE A 6 5.19 59.16 10.20
C ILE A 6 4.07 58.11 10.38
N ILE A 7 2.81 58.54 10.36
CA ILE A 7 1.65 57.64 10.50
C ILE A 7 1.62 56.60 9.36
N ILE A 8 1.88 57.02 8.12
CA ILE A 8 1.93 56.11 6.95
C ILE A 8 3.03 55.07 7.12
N VAL A 9 4.23 55.46 7.54
CA VAL A 9 5.36 54.52 7.74
C VAL A 9 5.05 53.49 8.84
N ILE A 10 4.42 53.90 9.94
CA ILE A 10 4.00 53.00 11.02
C ILE A 10 2.93 52.01 10.52
N LEU A 11 1.94 52.50 9.78
CA LEU A 11 0.88 51.65 9.20
C LEU A 11 1.46 50.66 8.18
N LEU A 12 2.39 51.09 7.31
CA LEU A 12 3.05 50.22 6.34
C LEU A 12 3.90 49.14 7.03
N GLY A 13 4.65 49.53 8.06
CA GLY A 13 5.45 48.59 8.87
C GLY A 13 4.58 47.57 9.61
N GLY A 14 3.47 48.02 10.21
CA GLY A 14 2.47 47.17 10.85
C GLY A 14 1.81 46.21 9.87
N PHE A 15 1.48 46.68 8.66
CA PHE A 15 0.90 45.87 7.60
C PHE A 15 1.87 44.79 7.09
N VAL A 16 3.16 45.11 6.91
CA VAL A 16 4.20 44.13 6.54
C VAL A 16 4.39 43.09 7.65
N LEU A 17 4.34 43.48 8.92
CA LEU A 17 4.38 42.55 10.06
C LEU A 17 3.15 41.63 10.11
N LEU A 18 1.96 42.17 9.85
CA LEU A 18 0.72 41.40 9.75
C LEU A 18 0.76 40.39 8.60
N LEU A 19 1.21 40.79 7.40
CA LEU A 19 1.39 39.87 6.27
C LEU A 19 2.42 38.77 6.59
N ARG A 20 3.50 39.11 7.29
CA ARG A 20 4.49 38.13 7.77
C ARG A 20 3.92 37.20 8.84
N GLN A 21 3.06 37.67 9.73
CA GLN A 21 2.40 36.84 10.74
C GLN A 21 1.31 35.96 10.14
N ALA A 22 0.52 36.47 9.19
CA ALA A 22 -0.48 35.71 8.45
C ALA A 22 0.16 34.59 7.60
N GLY A 23 1.31 34.88 6.94
CA GLY A 23 2.12 33.86 6.28
C GLY A 23 2.84 32.89 7.23
N ARG A 24 2.87 33.20 8.54
CA ARG A 24 3.40 32.36 9.62
C ARG A 24 2.32 31.60 10.38
N ALA A 25 1.04 31.75 10.05
CA ALA A 25 -0.01 30.89 10.57
C ALA A 25 0.28 29.47 10.08
N GLY A 26 1.10 28.74 10.85
CA GLY A 26 1.63 27.45 10.45
C GLY A 26 0.47 26.50 10.22
N HIS A 27 0.57 25.65 9.21
CA HIS A 27 -0.45 24.65 8.92
C HIS A 27 -0.86 23.90 10.21
N PRO A 28 -2.17 23.70 10.50
CA PRO A 28 -2.63 23.14 11.78
C PRO A 28 -1.95 21.83 12.18
N LEU A 29 -1.65 20.97 11.20
CA LEU A 29 -0.86 19.75 11.41
C LEU A 29 0.53 20.05 12.01
N LEU A 30 1.26 21.02 11.46
CA LEU A 30 2.60 21.39 11.96
C LEU A 30 2.53 21.97 13.37
N GLN A 31 1.47 22.72 13.69
CA GLN A 31 1.25 23.21 15.05
C GLN A 31 1.00 22.06 16.02
N SER A 32 0.15 21.08 15.64
CA SER A 32 -0.15 19.88 16.42
C SER A 32 1.07 18.97 16.63
N LEU A 33 1.92 18.82 15.61
CA LEU A 33 3.18 18.08 15.74
C LEU A 33 4.10 18.78 16.76
N ARG A 34 4.28 20.10 16.62
CA ARG A 34 5.14 20.89 17.52
C ARG A 34 4.64 20.92 18.96
N SER A 35 3.33 21.05 19.18
CA SER A 35 2.76 21.04 20.53
C SER A 35 2.96 19.70 21.25
N ARG A 36 3.12 18.61 20.49
CA ARG A 36 3.47 17.27 21.00
C ARG A 36 4.99 17.02 21.08
N GLY A 37 5.82 18.03 20.85
CA GLY A 37 7.28 17.90 20.85
C GLY A 37 7.86 17.20 19.62
N ILE A 38 7.05 16.94 18.59
CA ILE A 38 7.49 16.29 17.35
C ILE A 38 8.00 17.36 16.39
N ARG A 39 9.28 17.27 16.00
CA ARG A 39 9.88 18.15 14.99
C ARG A 39 9.45 17.69 13.59
N PRO A 40 8.71 18.50 12.80
CA PRO A 40 8.33 18.13 11.46
C PRO A 40 9.57 17.97 10.56
N GLY A 41 9.61 16.91 9.75
CA GLY A 41 10.63 16.68 8.75
C GLY A 41 10.24 17.23 7.38
N THR A 42 11.04 16.90 6.37
CA THR A 42 10.84 17.39 5.00
C THR A 42 9.49 16.95 4.41
N ALA A 43 9.04 15.72 4.69
CA ALA A 43 7.80 15.20 4.15
C ALA A 43 6.57 15.93 4.70
N GLU A 44 6.54 16.21 6.01
CA GLU A 44 5.46 16.96 6.65
C GLU A 44 5.42 18.40 6.15
N LEU A 45 6.58 19.01 5.93
CA LEU A 45 6.67 20.35 5.34
C LEU A 45 6.12 20.37 3.92
N LEU A 46 6.48 19.39 3.08
CA LEU A 46 5.93 19.25 1.73
C LEU A 46 4.41 19.07 1.75
N LEU A 47 3.91 18.16 2.59
CA LEU A 47 2.48 17.90 2.77
C LEU A 47 1.70 19.17 3.15
N CYS A 48 2.27 20.00 4.01
CA CYS A 48 1.64 21.23 4.51
C CYS A 48 1.83 22.43 3.57
N SER A 49 2.70 22.32 2.56
CA SER A 49 2.96 23.39 1.59
C SER A 49 1.87 23.51 0.53
N ARG A 50 1.31 22.37 0.10
CA ARG A 50 0.24 22.26 -0.91
C ARG A 50 -0.34 20.84 -0.89
N PRO A 51 -1.56 20.63 -1.44
CA PRO A 51 -2.11 19.30 -1.64
C PRO A 51 -1.10 18.41 -2.37
N SER A 52 -0.61 17.38 -1.68
CA SER A 52 0.44 16.49 -2.16
C SER A 52 -0.08 15.11 -2.58
N PHE A 53 -1.36 14.82 -2.29
CA PHE A 53 -2.01 13.54 -2.57
C PHE A 53 -3.37 13.78 -3.22
N VAL A 54 -3.70 12.90 -4.17
CA VAL A 54 -5.01 12.83 -4.82
C VAL A 54 -5.48 11.38 -4.81
N SER A 55 -6.80 11.16 -4.86
CA SER A 55 -7.35 9.80 -4.96
C SER A 55 -6.93 9.15 -6.27
N ALA A 56 -6.54 7.87 -6.22
CA ALA A 56 -6.30 7.05 -7.41
C ALA A 56 -7.61 6.71 -8.16
N GLY A 57 -8.78 6.95 -7.55
CA GLY A 57 -10.09 6.68 -8.12
C GLY A 57 -10.49 5.19 -8.06
N ARG A 58 -9.67 4.30 -8.62
CA ARG A 58 -9.88 2.84 -8.58
C ARG A 58 -8.71 2.15 -7.88
N LEU A 59 -9.01 1.10 -7.11
CA LEU A 59 -8.00 0.30 -6.42
C LEU A 59 -7.26 -0.64 -7.39
N MET A 60 -7.98 -1.18 -8.37
CA MET A 60 -7.50 -2.18 -9.33
C MET A 60 -7.74 -1.73 -10.77
N THR A 61 -7.03 -2.34 -11.71
CA THR A 61 -7.34 -2.19 -13.13
C THR A 61 -8.72 -2.77 -13.47
N GLU A 62 -9.30 -2.42 -14.63
CA GLU A 62 -10.61 -2.97 -15.02
C GLU A 62 -10.59 -4.50 -15.16
N ARG A 63 -9.48 -5.03 -15.68
CA ARG A 63 -9.22 -6.47 -15.86
C ARG A 63 -9.15 -7.18 -14.51
N GLU A 64 -8.33 -6.66 -13.60
CA GLU A 64 -8.24 -7.16 -12.22
C GLU A 64 -9.58 -7.11 -11.48
N GLN A 65 -10.33 -6.01 -11.62
CA GLN A 65 -11.65 -5.87 -11.00
C GLN A 65 -12.65 -6.87 -11.57
N CYS A 66 -12.60 -7.16 -12.88
CA CYS A 66 -13.41 -8.18 -13.52
C CYS A 66 -13.08 -9.58 -12.98
N PHE A 67 -11.79 -9.87 -12.85
CA PHE A 67 -11.32 -11.12 -12.31
C PHE A 67 -11.67 -11.30 -10.83
N LEU A 68 -11.55 -10.25 -10.01
CA LEU A 68 -11.99 -10.29 -8.62
C LEU A 68 -13.48 -10.68 -8.50
N ARG A 69 -14.35 -10.07 -9.32
CA ARG A 69 -15.78 -10.46 -9.37
C ARG A 69 -15.99 -11.92 -9.79
N ARG A 70 -15.09 -12.48 -10.59
CA ARG A 70 -15.12 -13.90 -10.98
C ARG A 70 -14.69 -14.79 -9.80
N LEU A 71 -13.63 -14.40 -9.10
CA LEU A 71 -13.19 -15.09 -7.88
C LEU A 71 -14.28 -15.09 -6.81
N ASP A 72 -14.99 -13.97 -6.60
CA ASP A 72 -16.11 -13.87 -5.66
C ASP A 72 -17.19 -14.93 -5.95
N LYS A 73 -17.47 -15.21 -7.23
CA LYS A 73 -18.51 -16.19 -7.63
C LYS A 73 -18.10 -17.64 -7.36
N VAL A 74 -16.81 -17.96 -7.39
CA VAL A 74 -16.30 -19.33 -7.18
C VAL A 74 -15.85 -19.59 -5.76
N THR A 75 -15.84 -18.55 -4.91
CA THR A 75 -15.35 -18.61 -3.53
C THR A 75 -16.52 -18.64 -2.55
N ASP A 76 -16.56 -19.64 -1.66
CA ASP A 76 -17.53 -19.67 -0.57
C ASP A 76 -17.16 -18.62 0.50
N THR A 77 -17.86 -17.49 0.48
CA THR A 77 -17.63 -16.34 1.36
C THR A 77 -17.87 -16.64 2.85
N ARG A 78 -18.53 -17.77 3.16
CA ARG A 78 -18.69 -18.25 4.55
C ARG A 78 -17.39 -18.82 5.09
N CYS A 79 -16.55 -19.41 4.23
CA CYS A 79 -15.29 -20.03 4.61
C CYS A 79 -14.09 -19.11 4.35
N TRP A 80 -14.13 -18.34 3.27
CA TRP A 80 -12.98 -17.63 2.75
C TRP A 80 -13.22 -16.12 2.60
N ARG A 81 -12.15 -15.34 2.57
CA ARG A 81 -12.16 -13.90 2.26
C ARG A 81 -11.18 -13.63 1.13
N LEU A 82 -11.59 -12.79 0.18
CA LEU A 82 -10.72 -12.23 -0.84
C LEU A 82 -10.21 -10.87 -0.37
N CYS A 83 -8.89 -10.69 -0.37
CA CYS A 83 -8.22 -9.46 0.00
C CYS A 83 -7.50 -8.90 -1.24
N PRO A 84 -8.05 -7.88 -1.92
CA PRO A 84 -7.43 -7.33 -3.13
C PRO A 84 -6.23 -6.41 -2.81
N GLN A 85 -5.26 -6.36 -3.72
CA GLN A 85 -4.11 -5.44 -3.68
C GLN A 85 -3.31 -5.50 -2.37
N VAL A 86 -3.08 -6.71 -1.86
CA VAL A 86 -2.34 -6.90 -0.60
C VAL A 86 -0.84 -6.80 -0.87
N ARG A 87 -0.17 -5.95 -0.10
CA ARG A 87 1.28 -5.80 -0.19
C ARG A 87 1.96 -7.08 0.28
N VAL A 88 2.96 -7.53 -0.46
CA VAL A 88 3.70 -8.78 -0.16
C VAL A 88 4.34 -8.72 1.22
N ALA A 89 4.89 -7.56 1.60
CA ALA A 89 5.50 -7.34 2.92
C ALA A 89 4.51 -7.45 4.11
N ASP A 90 3.20 -7.51 3.86
CA ASP A 90 2.19 -7.68 4.90
C ASP A 90 1.81 -9.15 5.11
N ILE A 91 2.17 -10.03 4.16
CA ILE A 91 1.89 -11.48 4.21
C ILE A 91 3.14 -12.35 4.38
N VAL A 92 4.33 -11.80 4.14
CA VAL A 92 5.61 -12.48 4.42
C VAL A 92 6.43 -11.72 5.44
N ARG A 93 7.31 -12.44 6.15
CA ARG A 93 8.27 -11.85 7.09
C ARG A 93 9.67 -12.32 6.73
N VAL A 94 10.66 -11.44 6.91
CA VAL A 94 12.07 -11.85 6.88
C VAL A 94 12.29 -12.86 8.00
N ALA A 95 12.99 -13.95 7.70
CA ALA A 95 13.22 -15.05 8.61
C ALA A 95 13.85 -14.59 9.95
N PRO A 96 13.48 -15.24 11.08
CA PRO A 96 13.84 -14.78 12.43
C PRO A 96 15.34 -14.92 12.75
N ASP A 97 16.07 -15.74 11.99
CA ASP A 97 17.53 -15.89 12.07
C ASP A 97 18.27 -14.64 11.55
N ARG A 98 17.59 -13.75 10.82
CA ARG A 98 18.14 -12.47 10.37
C ARG A 98 17.76 -11.37 11.34
N LYS A 99 18.77 -10.73 11.94
CA LYS A 99 18.59 -9.63 12.91
C LYS A 99 17.70 -8.51 12.35
N PRO A 100 16.54 -8.20 12.98
CA PRO A 100 15.70 -7.08 12.61
C PRO A 100 16.46 -5.75 12.58
N GLY A 101 16.22 -4.95 11.55
CA GLY A 101 16.88 -3.65 11.35
C GLY A 101 18.33 -3.71 10.85
N SER A 102 18.90 -4.91 10.67
CA SER A 102 20.22 -5.05 10.03
C SER A 102 20.19 -4.65 8.55
N ARG A 103 21.37 -4.45 7.96
CA ARG A 103 21.50 -4.14 6.52
C ARG A 103 20.86 -5.22 5.65
N GLU A 104 21.10 -6.49 5.97
CA GLU A 104 20.53 -7.64 5.24
C GLU A 104 19.01 -7.67 5.38
N TRP A 105 18.50 -7.48 6.59
CA TRP A 105 17.06 -7.43 6.83
C TRP A 105 16.40 -6.32 5.99
N TRP A 106 16.98 -5.12 5.97
CA TRP A 106 16.47 -4.02 5.15
C TRP A 106 16.61 -4.27 3.64
N GLN A 107 17.62 -4.99 3.19
CA GLN A 107 17.74 -5.38 1.78
C GLN A 107 16.59 -6.31 1.37
N LEU A 108 16.29 -7.33 2.17
CA LEU A 108 15.18 -8.25 1.93
C LEU A 108 13.82 -7.57 2.09
N PHE A 109 13.63 -6.76 3.13
CA PHE A 109 12.38 -6.02 3.32
C PHE A 109 12.10 -5.08 2.15
N ARG A 110 13.11 -4.33 1.67
CA ARG A 110 12.95 -3.43 0.53
C ARG A 110 12.57 -4.17 -0.74
N LEU A 111 13.10 -5.38 -0.94
CA LEU A 111 12.78 -6.22 -2.10
C LEU A 111 11.26 -6.40 -2.25
N VAL A 112 10.59 -6.81 -1.17
CA VAL A 112 9.15 -7.10 -1.18
C VAL A 112 8.27 -5.89 -0.86
N SER A 113 8.85 -4.81 -0.32
CA SER A 113 8.10 -3.65 0.18
C SER A 113 7.26 -2.92 -0.87
N GLN A 114 7.59 -3.05 -2.15
CA GLN A 114 6.92 -2.33 -3.25
C GLN A 114 6.00 -3.25 -4.06
N TRP A 115 5.89 -4.52 -3.68
CA TRP A 115 5.13 -5.51 -4.44
C TRP A 115 3.78 -5.75 -3.80
N HIS A 116 2.78 -6.00 -4.64
CA HIS A 116 1.43 -6.35 -4.25
C HIS A 116 1.03 -7.60 -5.01
N CYS A 117 0.30 -8.48 -4.34
CA CYS A 117 -0.47 -9.54 -4.98
C CYS A 117 -1.84 -8.98 -5.36
N ASP A 118 -2.38 -9.40 -6.51
CA ASP A 118 -3.69 -8.93 -6.96
C ASP A 118 -4.77 -9.32 -5.96
N VAL A 119 -4.75 -10.57 -5.49
CA VAL A 119 -5.65 -11.06 -4.45
C VAL A 119 -4.90 -12.00 -3.51
N VAL A 120 -5.13 -11.87 -2.21
CA VAL A 120 -4.77 -12.89 -1.20
C VAL A 120 -6.05 -13.49 -0.66
N ILE A 121 -6.09 -14.81 -0.56
CA ILE A 121 -7.21 -15.55 0.01
C ILE A 121 -6.87 -15.92 1.45
N THR A 122 -7.77 -15.60 2.36
CA THR A 122 -7.65 -15.98 3.78
C THR A 122 -8.85 -16.78 4.23
N ASP A 123 -8.71 -17.55 5.31
CA ASP A 123 -9.86 -18.08 6.03
C ASP A 123 -10.54 -16.98 6.88
N ARG A 124 -11.61 -17.34 7.59
CA ARG A 124 -12.33 -16.39 8.46
C ARG A 124 -11.51 -15.93 9.67
N ALA A 125 -10.49 -16.68 10.09
CA ALA A 125 -9.57 -16.32 11.16
C ALA A 125 -8.41 -15.43 10.68
N GLY A 126 -8.25 -15.25 9.36
CA GLY A 126 -7.18 -14.47 8.76
C GLY A 126 -5.91 -15.27 8.46
N ARG A 127 -5.95 -16.61 8.52
CA ARG A 127 -4.84 -17.43 8.02
C ARG A 127 -4.77 -17.31 6.51
N ILE A 128 -3.56 -17.10 5.98
CA ILE A 128 -3.31 -17.00 4.54
C ILE A 128 -3.41 -18.39 3.93
N ILE A 129 -4.23 -18.53 2.90
CA ILE A 129 -4.45 -19.79 2.17
C ILE A 129 -3.69 -19.81 0.86
N ALA A 130 -3.78 -18.72 0.08
CA ALA A 130 -3.07 -18.58 -1.19
C ALA A 130 -2.95 -17.12 -1.60
N ALA A 131 -1.94 -16.80 -2.40
CA ALA A 131 -1.88 -15.60 -3.22
C ALA A 131 -2.34 -15.93 -4.65
N VAL A 132 -2.97 -14.97 -5.32
CA VAL A 132 -3.48 -15.10 -6.69
C VAL A 132 -3.01 -13.91 -7.52
N GLU A 133 -2.45 -14.18 -8.71
CA GLU A 133 -2.06 -13.15 -9.69
C GLU A 133 -2.65 -13.46 -11.07
N LEU A 134 -3.22 -12.45 -11.71
CA LEU A 134 -3.69 -12.53 -13.09
C LEU A 134 -2.67 -11.89 -14.03
N ASP A 135 -2.09 -12.71 -14.90
CA ASP A 135 -1.09 -12.25 -15.85
C ASP A 135 -1.70 -11.44 -16.98
N ASP A 136 -0.99 -10.38 -17.40
CA ASP A 136 -1.31 -9.64 -18.61
C ASP A 136 -0.33 -9.98 -19.73
N ARG A 137 -0.68 -9.78 -21.01
CA ARG A 137 0.25 -10.12 -22.10
C ARG A 137 1.49 -9.21 -22.16
N SER A 138 1.63 -8.23 -21.25
CA SER A 138 2.72 -7.26 -21.23
C SER A 138 3.97 -7.74 -20.44
N HIS A 139 4.01 -9.00 -19.99
CA HIS A 139 5.13 -9.61 -19.23
C HIS A 139 6.49 -9.71 -19.96
N GLN A 140 6.71 -9.06 -21.09
CA GLN A 140 7.97 -9.17 -21.85
C GLN A 140 9.11 -8.29 -21.32
N ALA A 141 8.84 -7.33 -20.44
CA ALA A 141 9.90 -6.47 -19.89
C ALA A 141 10.80 -7.26 -18.90
N PRO A 142 12.14 -7.22 -19.04
CA PRO A 142 13.07 -7.95 -18.14
C PRO A 142 12.88 -7.65 -16.65
N LYS A 143 12.50 -6.40 -16.32
CA LYS A 143 12.20 -5.99 -14.94
C LYS A 143 10.97 -6.71 -14.36
N ARG A 144 9.95 -6.96 -15.17
CA ARG A 144 8.74 -7.71 -14.76
C ARG A 144 9.07 -9.18 -14.56
N GLN A 145 9.78 -9.79 -15.51
CA GLN A 145 10.24 -11.18 -15.40
C GLN A 145 11.08 -11.41 -14.14
N ARG A 146 12.03 -10.51 -13.84
CA ARG A 146 12.82 -10.56 -12.60
C ARG A 146 11.94 -10.48 -11.36
N ARG A 147 10.96 -9.57 -11.34
CA ARG A 147 10.03 -9.45 -10.21
C ARG A 147 9.26 -10.76 -10.01
N ASP A 148 8.72 -11.29 -11.10
CA ASP A 148 7.85 -12.45 -11.12
C ASP A 148 8.57 -13.70 -10.59
N LEU A 149 9.79 -13.97 -11.07
CA LEU A 149 10.64 -15.05 -10.56
C LEU A 149 10.96 -14.90 -9.07
N LEU A 150 11.26 -13.68 -8.62
CA LEU A 150 11.59 -13.43 -7.22
C LEU A 150 10.37 -13.49 -6.31
N LEU A 151 9.19 -13.06 -6.79
CA LEU A 151 7.95 -13.16 -6.04
C LEU A 151 7.59 -14.62 -5.79
N GLU A 152 7.68 -15.45 -6.82
CA GLU A 152 7.44 -16.89 -6.71
C GLU A 152 8.37 -17.52 -5.68
N GLU A 153 9.66 -17.21 -5.73
CA GLU A 153 10.64 -17.72 -4.75
C GLU A 153 10.35 -17.22 -3.32
N VAL A 154 9.97 -15.95 -3.15
CA VAL A 154 9.59 -15.39 -1.85
C VAL A 154 8.38 -16.10 -1.26
N LEU A 155 7.31 -16.29 -2.05
CA LEU A 155 6.09 -16.95 -1.58
C LEU A 155 6.33 -18.43 -1.29
N ARG A 156 7.15 -19.10 -2.12
CA ARG A 156 7.59 -20.47 -1.90
C ARG A 156 8.35 -20.62 -0.58
N GLN A 157 9.30 -19.74 -0.29
CA GLN A 157 10.03 -19.72 0.99
C GLN A 157 9.11 -19.44 2.19
N ALA A 158 8.07 -18.61 1.99
CA ALA A 158 7.07 -18.31 3.01
C ALA A 158 6.01 -19.41 3.20
N GLY A 159 6.02 -20.45 2.36
CA GLY A 159 5.01 -21.52 2.39
C GLY A 159 3.62 -21.05 1.94
N ILE A 160 3.54 -19.99 1.12
CA ILE A 160 2.29 -19.45 0.59
C ILE A 160 2.11 -19.93 -0.85
N PRO A 161 1.07 -20.72 -1.16
CA PRO A 161 0.77 -21.11 -2.53
C PRO A 161 0.51 -19.88 -3.42
N LEU A 162 1.15 -19.84 -4.58
CA LEU A 162 0.88 -18.84 -5.63
C LEU A 162 0.06 -19.49 -6.76
N LEU A 163 -1.17 -19.01 -6.96
CA LEU A 163 -2.03 -19.39 -8.06
C LEU A 163 -1.99 -18.29 -9.13
N ARG A 164 -1.25 -18.53 -10.20
CA ARG A 164 -0.99 -17.55 -11.25
C ARG A 164 -1.35 -18.07 -12.64
N GLY A 165 -1.84 -17.20 -13.52
CA GLY A 165 -2.12 -17.52 -14.92
C GLY A 165 -2.71 -16.35 -15.70
N ASP A 166 -2.77 -16.46 -17.02
CA ASP A 166 -3.23 -15.42 -17.95
C ASP A 166 -4.72 -15.56 -18.35
N ASN A 167 -5.26 -16.77 -18.20
CA ASN A 167 -6.65 -17.11 -18.47
C ASN A 167 -7.49 -17.05 -17.18
N GLU A 168 -8.36 -16.04 -17.10
CA GLU A 168 -9.22 -15.78 -15.94
C GLU A 168 -10.13 -16.97 -15.55
N GLN A 169 -10.63 -17.73 -16.54
CA GLN A 169 -11.55 -18.84 -16.28
C GLN A 169 -10.82 -20.04 -15.69
N GLN A 170 -9.71 -20.42 -16.32
CA GLN A 170 -8.88 -21.54 -15.85
C GLN A 170 -8.26 -21.24 -14.48
N LEU A 171 -7.83 -19.99 -14.26
CA LEU A 171 -7.29 -19.57 -12.97
C LEU A 171 -8.35 -19.59 -11.88
N ALA A 172 -9.56 -19.07 -12.14
CA ALA A 172 -10.65 -19.13 -11.17
C ALA A 172 -11.03 -20.58 -10.81
N GLU A 173 -11.01 -21.48 -11.79
CA GLU A 173 -11.27 -22.91 -11.54
C GLU A 173 -10.16 -23.56 -10.68
N ARG A 174 -8.89 -23.26 -10.95
CA ARG A 174 -7.78 -23.70 -10.10
C ARG A 174 -7.89 -23.19 -8.67
N VAL A 175 -8.31 -21.93 -8.49
CA VAL A 175 -8.60 -21.36 -7.17
C VAL A 175 -9.71 -22.16 -6.49
N ARG A 176 -10.83 -22.40 -7.18
CA ARG A 176 -11.95 -23.18 -6.64
C ARG A 176 -11.50 -24.57 -6.16
N LEU A 177 -10.76 -25.29 -7.00
CA LEU A 177 -10.25 -26.63 -6.67
C LEU A 177 -9.29 -26.60 -5.48
N HIS A 178 -8.39 -25.61 -5.43
CA HIS A 178 -7.47 -25.43 -4.31
C HIS A 178 -8.23 -25.19 -3.00
N LEU A 179 -9.23 -24.31 -3.01
CA LEU A 179 -10.03 -24.01 -1.82
C LEU A 179 -10.88 -25.21 -1.37
N CYS A 180 -11.39 -26.01 -2.30
CA CYS A 180 -12.09 -27.26 -1.98
C CYS A 180 -11.18 -28.23 -1.21
N ALA A 181 -9.93 -28.38 -1.63
CA ALA A 181 -8.95 -29.25 -0.96
C ALA A 181 -8.52 -28.72 0.42
N GLN A 182 -8.64 -27.42 0.66
CA GLN A 182 -8.28 -26.76 1.92
C GLN A 182 -9.45 -26.62 2.89
N ARG A 183 -10.67 -27.05 2.53
CA ARG A 183 -11.80 -26.98 3.46
C ARG A 183 -11.45 -27.81 4.69
N PRO A 184 -11.49 -27.22 5.90
CA PRO A 184 -11.41 -28.04 7.10
C PRO A 184 -12.57 -29.04 7.03
N GLU A 185 -12.26 -30.33 7.19
CA GLU A 185 -13.27 -31.35 7.49
C GLU A 185 -14.14 -30.77 8.61
N ALA A 186 -15.44 -30.68 8.35
CA ALA A 186 -16.35 -29.91 9.18
C ALA A 186 -16.14 -30.27 10.66
N ALA A 187 -16.05 -29.25 11.51
CA ALA A 187 -16.49 -29.35 12.88
C ALA A 187 -17.91 -29.92 12.85
N ALA A 188 -18.01 -31.24 13.02
CA ALA A 188 -19.23 -31.96 13.37
C ALA A 188 -19.59 -31.64 14.82
#